data_AF-A0AA87PVK1-F1
#
_entry.id   AF-A0AA87PVK1-F1
#
_cell.length_a   1.000
_cell.length_b   1.000
_cell.length_c   1.000
_cell.angle_alpha   90.00
_cell.angle_beta   90.00
_cell.angle_gamma   90.00
#
_symmetry.space_group_name_H-M   'P 1'
#
loop_
_entity.id
_entity.type
_entity.pdbx_description
1 polymer ?
#
loop_
_entity_poly.entity_id
_entity_poly.type
_entity_poly.pdbx_seq_one_letter_code
_entity_poly.pdbx_strand_id
1 'polypeptide(L)'
;MRVSKQVEGPSLVEVLAFTMIENIDDVARVERSVADRMAAVRGWYGWRVSAIKVTEDADELSRVNVHAQPVGAGYREAAVFEFLVDQLGKRRSDRFDAFVRACGIKERVDDTRQIEGRYFSTRNRGRTSLDFGPLTNTLAV
;
A
#
# COMPACT_ATOMS: atom_id res chain seq x y z
N MET A 1 -39.62 8.87 11.16
CA MET A 1 -38.63 9.08 12.22
C MET A 1 -37.67 7.89 12.23
N ARG A 2 -36.39 8.12 11.87
CA ARG A 2 -35.23 7.30 12.24
C ARG A 2 -33.99 8.13 11.89
N VAL A 3 -33.42 8.76 12.92
CA VAL A 3 -32.12 9.43 12.83
C VAL A 3 -31.08 8.35 13.06
N SER A 4 -30.42 7.88 12.01
CA SER A 4 -29.20 7.09 12.15
C SER A 4 -28.06 8.05 12.47
N LYS A 5 -27.73 8.20 13.76
CA LYS A 5 -26.45 8.79 14.15
C LYS A 5 -25.35 7.80 13.77
N GLN A 6 -24.80 7.96 12.56
CA GLN A 6 -23.47 7.47 12.27
C GLN A 6 -22.52 8.21 13.22
N VAL A 7 -21.92 7.48 14.16
CA VAL A 7 -20.79 8.01 14.92
C VAL A 7 -19.62 7.94 13.95
N GLU A 8 -19.41 9.03 13.21
CA GLU A 8 -18.18 9.24 12.46
C GLU A 8 -17.08 9.51 13.49
N GLY A 9 -16.20 8.52 13.66
CA GLY A 9 -14.93 8.75 14.36
C GLY A 9 -14.11 9.78 13.58
N PRO A 10 -13.18 10.49 14.25
CA PRO A 10 -12.39 11.54 13.62
C PRO A 10 -11.69 10.99 12.38
N SER A 11 -11.73 11.78 11.32
CA SER A 11 -11.10 11.44 10.05
C SER A 11 -9.58 11.28 10.24
N LEU A 12 -8.94 10.46 9.40
CA LEU A 12 -7.48 10.29 9.42
C LEU A 12 -6.75 11.63 9.28
N VAL A 13 -7.36 12.60 8.58
CA VAL A 13 -6.85 13.97 8.43
C VAL A 13 -6.98 14.76 9.73
N GLU A 14 -8.07 14.63 10.48
CA GLU A 14 -8.22 15.23 11.82
C GLU A 14 -7.26 14.60 12.83
N VAL A 15 -7.03 13.29 12.74
CA VAL A 15 -6.03 12.60 13.58
C VAL A 15 -4.61 13.05 13.22
N LEU A 16 -4.29 13.18 11.93
CA LEU A 16 -2.97 13.66 11.47
C LEU A 16 -2.74 15.15 11.79
N ALA A 17 -3.77 15.98 11.64
CA ALA A 17 -3.74 17.39 12.03
C ALA A 17 -3.58 17.55 13.54
N PHE A 18 -4.15 16.63 14.34
CA PHE A 18 -3.95 16.57 15.79
C PHE A 18 -2.51 16.16 16.16
N THR A 19 -1.87 15.26 15.39
CA THR A 19 -0.48 14.83 15.62
C THR A 19 0.59 15.84 15.18
N MET A 20 0.26 16.86 14.41
CA MET A 20 1.23 17.89 14.00
C MET A 20 1.51 18.94 15.09
N ILE A 21 0.83 18.90 16.24
CA ILE A 21 0.96 19.89 17.32
C ILE A 21 1.76 19.37 18.54
N GLU A 22 2.08 18.08 18.67
CA GLU A 22 2.75 17.58 19.90
C GLU A 22 3.94 16.63 19.67
N ASN A 23 4.68 16.46 20.78
CA ASN A 23 6.02 15.91 21.00
C ASN A 23 6.35 14.62 20.21
N ILE A 24 7.60 14.53 19.74
CA ILE A 24 8.17 13.42 18.93
C ILE A 24 7.92 12.04 19.57
N ASP A 25 7.88 11.97 20.90
CA ASP A 25 7.61 10.73 21.64
C ASP A 25 6.18 10.19 21.45
N ASP A 26 5.20 11.06 21.24
CA ASP A 26 3.80 10.68 21.02
C ASP A 26 3.59 10.13 19.61
N VAL A 27 4.28 10.70 18.62
CA VAL A 27 4.33 10.16 17.25
C VAL A 27 4.93 8.75 17.27
N ALA A 28 6.06 8.56 17.94
CA ALA A 28 6.71 7.26 18.06
C ALA A 28 5.85 6.24 18.82
N ARG A 29 5.02 6.68 19.77
CA ARG A 29 4.07 5.81 20.49
C ARG A 29 2.90 5.38 19.60
N VAL A 30 2.37 6.27 18.77
CA VAL A 30 1.33 5.94 17.78
C VAL A 30 1.88 4.98 16.73
N GLU A 31 3.09 5.22 16.22
CA GLU A 31 3.77 4.32 15.28
C GLU A 31 3.98 2.93 15.89
N ARG A 32 4.45 2.85 17.15
CA ARG A 32 4.58 1.58 17.88
C ARG A 32 3.24 0.89 18.09
N SER A 33 2.19 1.61 18.49
CA SER A 33 0.86 1.04 18.68
C SER A 33 0.25 0.54 17.37
N VAL A 34 0.53 1.18 16.24
CA VAL A 34 0.12 0.71 14.91
C VAL A 34 0.93 -0.52 14.53
N ALA A 35 2.25 -0.52 14.73
CA ALA A 35 3.13 -1.65 14.46
C ALA A 35 2.75 -2.90 15.29
N ASP A 36 2.40 -2.73 16.56
CA ASP A 36 1.97 -3.79 17.47
C ASP A 36 0.58 -4.34 17.10
N ARG A 37 -0.36 -3.48 16.69
CA ARG A 37 -1.66 -3.93 16.13
C ARG A 37 -1.45 -4.70 14.83
N MET A 38 -0.50 -4.29 14.00
CA MET A 38 -0.14 -5.00 12.77
C MET A 38 0.57 -6.33 13.03
N ALA A 39 1.24 -6.50 14.18
CA ALA A 39 1.94 -7.72 14.58
C ALA A 39 0.99 -8.88 14.93
N ALA A 40 -0.20 -8.59 15.46
CA ALA A 40 -1.16 -9.59 15.92
C ALA A 40 -1.94 -10.28 14.79
N VAL A 41 -1.95 -9.71 13.58
CA VAL A 41 -2.73 -10.22 12.45
C VAL A 41 -1.89 -11.21 11.63
N ARG A 42 -2.09 -12.52 11.88
CA ARG A 42 -1.42 -13.61 11.17
C ARG A 42 -1.51 -13.46 9.64
N GLY A 43 -0.35 -13.35 9.00
CA GLY A 43 -0.08 -13.78 7.62
C GLY A 43 -0.17 -12.72 6.52
N TRP A 44 0.99 -12.33 5.98
CA TRP A 44 1.21 -11.67 4.66
C TRP A 44 0.86 -10.18 4.49
N TYR A 45 0.44 -9.53 5.56
CA TYR A 45 0.00 -8.14 5.51
C TYR A 45 1.10 -7.09 5.68
N GLY A 46 0.92 -5.91 5.09
CA GLY A 46 1.76 -4.73 5.30
C GLY A 46 3.02 -4.66 4.45
N TRP A 47 2.96 -3.90 3.35
CA TRP A 47 4.10 -3.60 2.49
C TRP A 47 4.18 -2.10 2.24
N ARG A 48 5.40 -1.56 2.23
CA ARG A 48 5.71 -0.21 1.74
C ARG A 48 6.52 -0.33 0.48
N VAL A 49 6.10 0.36 -0.58
CA VAL A 49 6.90 0.47 -1.80
C VAL A 49 8.16 1.27 -1.48
N SER A 50 9.33 0.65 -1.64
CA SER A 50 10.62 1.30 -1.39
C SER A 50 11.21 1.93 -2.63
N ALA A 51 11.00 1.31 -3.79
CA ALA A 51 11.47 1.81 -5.08
C ALA A 51 10.68 1.19 -6.22
N ILE A 52 10.59 1.89 -7.35
CA ILE A 52 10.09 1.33 -8.60
C ILE A 52 11.14 1.46 -9.68
N LYS A 53 11.43 0.34 -10.35
CA LYS A 53 12.31 0.31 -11.51
C LYS A 53 11.51 -0.10 -12.74
N VAL A 54 11.52 0.76 -13.75
CA VAL A 54 10.99 0.44 -15.08
C VAL A 54 12.15 0.05 -15.98
N THR A 55 12.01 -1.03 -16.72
CA THR A 55 13.00 -1.48 -17.71
C THR A 55 12.26 -1.74 -19.00
N GLU A 56 12.69 -1.09 -20.07
CA GLU A 56 12.18 -1.36 -21.42
C GLU A 56 12.56 -2.79 -21.80
N ASP A 57 11.57 -3.56 -22.24
CA ASP A 57 11.73 -4.92 -22.74
C ASP A 57 11.52 -4.91 -24.27
N ALA A 58 11.76 -6.04 -24.92
CA ALA A 58 11.43 -6.20 -26.34
C ALA A 58 9.90 -6.07 -26.58
N ASP A 59 9.51 -5.76 -27.82
CA ASP A 59 8.11 -5.73 -28.28
C ASP A 59 7.20 -4.66 -27.64
N GLU A 60 7.68 -3.42 -27.47
CA GLU A 60 6.90 -2.27 -26.96
C GLU A 60 6.34 -2.47 -25.53
N LEU A 61 6.86 -3.45 -24.80
CA LEU A 61 6.53 -3.71 -23.41
C LEU A 61 7.59 -3.14 -22.47
N SER A 62 7.15 -2.76 -21.29
CA SER A 62 8.00 -2.32 -20.20
C SER A 62 7.71 -3.16 -18.97
N ARG A 63 8.78 -3.57 -18.31
CA ARG A 63 8.74 -4.32 -17.07
C ARG A 63 8.83 -3.37 -15.90
N VAL A 64 7.86 -3.44 -15.00
CA VAL A 64 7.81 -2.64 -13.78
C VAL A 64 8.14 -3.55 -12.60
N ASN A 65 9.29 -3.30 -11.97
CA ASN A 65 9.71 -3.96 -10.75
C ASN A 65 9.40 -3.06 -9.57
N VAL A 66 8.49 -3.50 -8.71
CA VAL A 66 8.13 -2.82 -7.47
C VAL A 66 8.87 -3.48 -6.33
N HIS A 67 9.86 -2.78 -5.78
CA HIS A 67 10.57 -3.19 -4.58
C HIS A 67 9.73 -2.79 -3.37
N ALA A 68 9.49 -3.75 -2.48
CA ALA A 68 8.65 -3.56 -1.31
C ALA A 68 9.34 -4.06 -0.04
N GLN A 69 9.25 -3.25 1.00
CA GLN A 69 9.70 -3.58 2.34
C GLN A 69 8.50 -3.98 3.19
N PRO A 70 8.61 -5.02 4.03
CA PRO A 70 7.56 -5.38 4.97
C PRO A 70 7.38 -4.28 6.02
N VAL A 71 6.15 -4.09 6.49
CA VAL A 71 5.78 -3.13 7.53
C VAL A 71 5.05 -3.86 8.66
N GLY A 72 5.45 -3.59 9.90
CA GLY A 72 4.88 -4.22 11.11
C GLY A 72 5.89 -5.11 11.84
N ALA A 73 5.48 -5.66 12.99
CA ALA A 73 6.37 -6.54 13.77
C ALA A 73 6.39 -7.97 13.20
N GLY A 74 7.59 -8.50 12.99
CA GLY A 74 7.82 -9.83 12.44
C GLY A 74 8.84 -9.78 11.30
N TYR A 75 9.82 -10.69 11.33
CA TYR A 75 10.83 -10.75 10.29
C TYR A 75 10.23 -11.22 8.96
N ARG A 76 10.41 -10.42 7.91
CA ARG A 76 10.16 -10.77 6.51
C ARG A 76 11.26 -10.18 5.66
N GLU A 77 11.58 -10.87 4.58
CA GLU A 77 12.50 -10.37 3.56
C GLU A 77 11.79 -9.34 2.67
N ALA A 78 12.56 -8.41 2.12
CA ALA A 78 12.09 -7.52 1.07
C ALA A 78 11.60 -8.35 -0.13
N ALA A 79 10.57 -7.86 -0.81
CA ALA A 79 9.99 -8.52 -1.98
C ALA A 79 10.11 -7.65 -3.22
N VAL A 80 10.14 -8.30 -4.39
CA VAL A 80 10.04 -7.64 -5.69
C VAL A 80 8.80 -8.18 -6.40
N PHE A 81 7.90 -7.28 -6.76
CA PHE A 81 6.71 -7.60 -7.55
C PHE A 81 6.92 -7.12 -8.98
N GLU A 82 6.88 -8.05 -9.93
CA GLU A 82 7.06 -7.77 -11.35
C GLU A 82 5.71 -7.64 -12.05
N PHE A 83 5.59 -6.60 -12.87
CA PHE A 83 4.43 -6.33 -13.72
C PHE A 83 4.87 -6.00 -15.14
N LEU A 84 3.98 -6.24 -16.09
CA LEU A 84 4.14 -5.84 -17.49
C LEU A 84 3.14 -4.74 -17.81
N VAL A 85 3.63 -3.69 -18.47
CA VAL A 85 2.86 -2.56 -19.01
C VAL A 85 3.34 -2.28 -20.43
N ASP A 86 2.51 -1.68 -21.28
CA ASP A 86 3.00 -1.13 -22.55
C ASP A 86 3.82 0.16 -22.33
N GLN A 87 4.66 0.52 -23.30
CA GLN A 87 5.48 1.74 -23.24
C GLN A 87 4.67 3.03 -23.07
N LEU A 88 3.41 3.05 -23.54
CA LEU A 88 2.52 4.20 -23.42
C LEU A 88 1.74 4.24 -22.09
N GLY A 89 1.89 3.22 -21.24
CA GLY A 89 1.14 3.03 -20.00
C GLY A 89 -0.38 2.95 -20.19
N LYS A 90 -0.86 2.66 -21.40
CA LYS A 90 -2.27 2.54 -21.80
C LYS A 90 -2.81 1.12 -21.60
N ARG A 91 -1.98 0.09 -21.80
CA ARG A 91 -2.29 -1.31 -21.54
C ARG A 91 -1.51 -1.78 -20.33
N ARG A 92 -2.25 -2.11 -19.27
CA ARG A 92 -1.73 -2.57 -18.00
C ARG A 92 -2.34 -3.94 -17.71
N SER A 93 -1.58 -4.81 -17.06
CA SER A 93 -2.15 -6.05 -16.56
C SER A 93 -3.14 -5.77 -15.41
N ASP A 94 -4.20 -6.57 -15.31
CA ASP A 94 -5.16 -6.48 -14.20
C ASP A 94 -4.48 -6.56 -12.82
N ARG A 95 -3.35 -7.26 -12.76
CA ARG A 95 -2.51 -7.39 -11.57
C ARG A 95 -1.86 -6.06 -11.19
N PHE A 96 -1.37 -5.30 -12.16
CA PHE A 96 -0.82 -3.97 -11.93
C PHE A 96 -1.90 -2.98 -11.51
N ASP A 97 -3.08 -3.03 -12.13
CA ASP A 97 -4.20 -2.17 -11.76
C ASP A 97 -4.69 -2.45 -10.34
N ALA A 98 -4.78 -3.73 -9.94
CA ALA A 98 -5.12 -4.11 -8.57
C ALA A 98 -4.08 -3.60 -7.56
N PHE A 99 -2.79 -3.68 -7.91
CA PHE A 99 -1.70 -3.12 -7.11
C PHE A 99 -1.82 -1.58 -6.96
N VAL A 100 -2.02 -0.84 -8.06
CA VAL A 100 -2.16 0.62 -8.04
C VAL A 100 -3.35 1.05 -7.17
N ARG A 101 -4.47 0.35 -7.29
CA ARG A 101 -5.66 0.56 -6.43
C ARG A 101 -5.37 0.23 -4.97
N ALA A 102 -4.62 -0.84 -4.69
CA ALA A 102 -4.20 -1.20 -3.34
C ALA A 102 -3.31 -0.13 -2.70
N CYS A 103 -2.52 0.60 -3.49
CA CYS A 103 -1.76 1.78 -3.07
C CYS A 103 -2.63 3.04 -2.87
N GLY A 104 -3.95 2.96 -3.07
CA GLY A 104 -4.89 4.07 -2.91
C GLY A 104 -4.94 5.02 -4.11
N ILE A 105 -4.33 4.64 -5.24
CA ILE A 105 -4.32 5.46 -6.45
C ILE A 105 -5.51 5.04 -7.32
N LYS A 106 -6.42 5.98 -7.56
CA LYS A 106 -7.65 5.76 -8.36
C LYS A 106 -7.49 6.20 -9.81
N GLU A 107 -6.54 7.09 -10.07
CA GLU A 107 -6.30 7.71 -11.36
C GLU A 107 -5.09 7.07 -12.06
N ARG A 108 -4.87 7.48 -13.31
CA ARG A 108 -3.71 7.04 -14.08
C ARG A 108 -2.43 7.48 -13.37
N VAL A 109 -1.50 6.55 -13.17
CA VAL A 109 -0.14 6.87 -12.74
C VAL A 109 0.67 7.30 -13.96
N ASP A 110 1.16 8.53 -13.93
CA ASP A 110 2.06 9.11 -14.95
C ASP A 110 3.51 9.24 -14.46
N ASP A 111 3.74 9.20 -13.13
CA ASP A 111 5.08 9.22 -12.51
C ASP A 111 5.19 8.13 -11.45
N THR A 112 6.23 7.30 -11.52
CA THR A 112 6.49 6.21 -10.57
C THR A 112 6.70 6.69 -9.14
N ARG A 113 7.16 7.93 -8.95
CA ARG A 113 7.31 8.57 -7.63
C ARG A 113 6.00 8.69 -6.88
N GLN A 114 4.85 8.66 -7.57
CA GLN A 114 3.53 8.70 -6.94
C GLN A 114 3.20 7.42 -6.15
N ILE A 115 3.90 6.32 -6.49
CA ILE A 115 3.71 5.00 -5.88
C ILE A 115 4.77 4.75 -4.79
N GLU A 116 5.96 5.35 -4.88
CA GLU A 116 6.98 5.21 -3.85
C GLU A 116 6.47 5.70 -2.48
N GLY A 117 6.81 4.96 -1.43
CA GLY A 117 6.32 5.21 -0.07
C GLY A 117 4.86 4.81 0.17
N ARG A 118 4.09 4.43 -0.86
CA ARG A 118 2.71 3.97 -0.68
C ARG A 118 2.68 2.60 0.00
N TYR A 119 1.62 2.40 0.76
CA TYR A 119 1.39 1.17 1.50
C TYR A 119 0.32 0.33 0.83
N PHE A 120 0.51 -0.98 0.86
CA PHE A 120 -0.45 -1.95 0.36
C PHE A 120 -0.38 -3.24 1.17
N SER A 121 -1.34 -4.13 0.93
CA SER A 121 -1.31 -5.50 1.42
C SER A 121 -1.31 -6.46 0.25
N THR A 122 -0.66 -7.61 0.44
CA THR A 122 -0.70 -8.69 -0.55
C THR A 122 -0.85 -10.05 0.10
N ARG A 123 -1.49 -11.00 -0.57
CA ARG A 123 -1.58 -12.42 -0.19
C ARG A 123 -0.83 -13.27 -1.22
N ASN A 124 -0.44 -14.49 -0.88
CA ASN A 124 0.14 -15.45 -1.83
C ASN A 124 1.28 -14.90 -2.73
N ARG A 125 2.10 -13.96 -2.23
CA ARG A 125 3.14 -13.25 -3.00
C ARG A 125 2.61 -12.46 -4.21
N GLY A 126 1.33 -12.09 -4.17
CA GLY A 126 0.69 -11.30 -5.20
C GLY A 126 0.53 -12.03 -6.52
N ARG A 127 0.44 -13.36 -6.58
CA ARG A 127 0.43 -14.13 -7.86
C ARG A 127 -0.67 -13.71 -8.83
N THR A 128 -1.81 -13.24 -8.32
CA THR A 128 -2.99 -12.82 -9.08
C THR A 128 -3.39 -11.39 -8.72
N SER A 129 -4.30 -10.78 -9.49
CA SER A 129 -4.84 -9.44 -9.19
C SER A 129 -5.58 -9.39 -7.86
N LEU A 130 -6.35 -10.44 -7.53
CA LEU A 130 -7.13 -10.55 -6.29
C LEU A 130 -6.26 -10.63 -5.03
N ASP A 131 -4.97 -10.92 -5.18
CA ASP A 131 -4.05 -11.00 -4.07
C ASP A 131 -3.66 -9.62 -3.53
N PHE A 132 -3.92 -8.52 -4.25
CA PHE A 132 -3.60 -7.16 -3.80
C PHE A 132 -4.81 -6.47 -3.17
N GLY A 133 -4.58 -5.76 -2.06
CA GLY A 133 -5.64 -5.00 -1.40
C GLY A 133 -5.11 -3.84 -0.55
N PRO A 134 -5.96 -2.87 -0.19
CA PRO A 134 -5.58 -1.74 0.65
C PRO A 134 -5.05 -2.20 2.01
N LEU A 135 -4.17 -1.39 2.60
CA LEU A 135 -3.60 -1.69 3.92
C LEU A 135 -4.70 -1.88 5.00
N THR A 136 -5.83 -1.20 4.89
CA THR A 136 -6.95 -1.34 5.84
C THR A 136 -7.53 -2.75 5.89
N ASN A 137 -7.43 -3.55 4.82
CA ASN A 137 -7.85 -4.95 4.84
C ASN A 137 -7.07 -5.79 5.85
N THR A 138 -5.91 -5.30 6.29
CA THR A 138 -5.08 -5.95 7.28
C THR A 138 -5.34 -5.45 8.69
N LEU A 139 -5.98 -4.28 8.82
CA LEU A 139 -6.34 -3.65 10.08
C LEU A 139 -7.77 -4.02 10.52
N ALA A 140 -8.60 -4.52 9.61
CA ALA A 140 -10.00 -4.85 9.86
C ALA A 140 -10.22 -6.27 10.44
N VAL A 141 -9.17 -6.88 11.01
CA VAL A 141 -9.22 -8.22 11.64
C VAL A 141 -9.40 -8.07 13.14
#